data_AF-A0A521S6I3-F1
#
_entry.id   AF-A0A521S6I3-F1
#
_cell.length_a   1.000
_cell.length_b   1.000
_cell.length_c   1.000
_cell.angle_alpha   90.00
_cell.angle_beta   90.00
_cell.angle_gamma   90.00
#
_symmetry.space_group_name_H-M   'P 1'
#
loop_
_entity.id
_entity.type
_entity.pdbx_description
1 polymer ?
#
loop_
_entity_poly.entity_id
_entity_poly.type
_entity_poly.pdbx_seq_one_letter_code
_entity_poly.pdbx_strand_id
1 'polypeptide(L)' 'MEAPDRTERLLALILLQQMKGSSQREKALYLSLAGFTNTEIADLLQTTAAVVAQSLYQGRRQGPRQRRTRG' A
#
# COMPACT_ATOMS: atom_id res chain seq x y z
N MET A 1 10.41 -17.52 -2.39
CA MET A 1 9.16 -16.73 -2.48
C MET A 1 8.53 -17.08 -3.81
N GLU A 2 7.35 -17.70 -3.80
CA GLU A 2 6.59 -17.90 -5.03
C GLU A 2 6.13 -16.52 -5.54
N ALA A 3 6.22 -16.31 -6.85
CA ALA A 3 5.68 -15.11 -7.47
C ALA A 3 4.15 -15.15 -7.41
N PRO A 4 3.45 -14.02 -7.19
CA PRO A 4 2.00 -14.01 -7.17
C PRO A 4 1.48 -14.54 -8.50
N ASP A 5 0.45 -15.39 -8.45
CA ASP A 5 -0.20 -15.95 -9.64
C ASP A 5 -0.57 -14.79 -10.56
N ARG A 6 -0.48 -15.00 -11.88
CA ARG A 6 -0.92 -14.02 -12.89
C ARG A 6 -2.29 -13.43 -12.55
N THR A 7 -3.20 -14.23 -11.98
CA THR A 7 -4.52 -13.79 -11.53
C THR A 7 -4.45 -12.74 -10.42
N GLU A 8 -3.64 -12.98 -9.38
CA GLU A 8 -3.47 -12.04 -8.26
C GLU A 8 -2.84 -10.72 -8.73
N ARG A 9 -1.86 -10.79 -9.64
CA ARG A 9 -1.27 -9.59 -10.25
C ARG A 9 -2.29 -8.78 -11.03
N LEU A 10 -3.15 -9.43 -11.81
CA LEU A 10 -4.22 -8.75 -12.54
C LEU A 10 -5.22 -8.08 -11.58
N LEU A 11 -5.61 -8.77 -10.51
CA LEU A 11 -6.50 -8.21 -9.49
C LEU A 11 -5.87 -7.00 -8.78
N ALA A 12 -4.58 -7.07 -8.46
CA ALA A 12 -3.85 -5.94 -7.88
C ALA A 12 -3.82 -4.73 -8.83
N LEU A 13 -3.59 -4.95 -10.12
CA LEU A 13 -3.62 -3.88 -11.13
C LEU A 13 -5.02 -3.26 -11.27
N ILE A 14 -6.07 -4.07 -11.23
CA ILE A 14 -7.46 -3.58 -11.25
C ILE A 14 -7.74 -2.72 -10.01
N LEU A 15 -7.34 -3.17 -8.82
CA LEU A 15 -7.45 -2.39 -7.59
C LEU A 15 -6.73 -1.04 -7.73
N LEU A 16 -5.49 -1.03 -8.20
CA LEU A 16 -4.72 0.20 -8.41
C LEU A 16 -5.38 1.15 -9.42
N GLN A 17 -6.05 0.60 -10.44
CA GLN A 17 -6.79 1.38 -11.42
C GLN A 17 -8.03 2.07 -10.80
N GLN A 18 -8.70 1.44 -9.84
CA GLN A 18 -9.78 2.06 -9.07
C GLN A 18 -9.27 3.14 -8.10
N MET A 19 -7.99 3.06 -7.71
CA MET A 19 -7.33 3.97 -6.79
C MET A 19 -6.54 5.11 -7.47
N LYS A 20 -6.88 5.48 -8.72
CA LYS A 20 -6.12 6.49 -9.49
C LYS A 20 -5.89 7.82 -8.74
N GLY A 21 -6.86 8.27 -7.94
CA GLY A 21 -6.76 9.50 -7.14
C GLY A 21 -6.16 9.31 -5.73
N SER A 22 -5.91 8.08 -5.30
CA SER A 22 -5.38 7.81 -3.96
C SER A 22 -3.88 8.06 -3.89
N SER A 23 -3.43 8.47 -2.71
CA SER A 23 -2.01 8.64 -2.39
C SER A 23 -1.25 7.30 -2.50
N GLN A 24 0.05 7.36 -2.75
CA GLN A 24 0.91 6.17 -2.78
C GLN A 24 0.85 5.40 -1.44
N ARG A 25 0.70 6.11 -0.33
CA ARG A 25 0.52 5.52 0.99
C ARG A 25 -0.76 4.72 1.12
N GLU A 26 -1.89 5.24 0.63
CA GLU A 26 -3.16 4.50 0.63
C GLU A 26 -3.03 3.25 -0.24
N LYS A 27 -2.46 3.35 -1.45
CA LYS A 27 -2.21 2.20 -2.32
C LYS A 27 -1.38 1.12 -1.63
N ALA A 28 -0.29 1.50 -0.96
CA ALA A 28 0.53 0.57 -0.17
C ALA A 28 -0.25 -0.07 0.99
N LEU A 29 -1.11 0.69 1.68
CA LEU A 29 -1.94 0.17 2.76
C LEU A 29 -2.95 -0.86 2.27
N TYR A 30 -3.68 -0.58 1.18
CA TYR A 30 -4.67 -1.51 0.62
C TYR A 30 -4.02 -2.79 0.08
N LEU A 31 -2.87 -2.70 -0.59
CA LEU A 31 -2.12 -3.88 -1.02
C LEU A 31 -1.59 -4.70 0.18
N SER A 32 -1.11 -4.03 1.24
CA SER A 32 -0.69 -4.71 2.47
C SER A 32 -1.86 -5.42 3.17
N LEU A 33 -3.05 -4.83 3.17
CA LEU A 33 -4.27 -5.45 3.69
C LEU A 33 -4.71 -6.66 2.85
N ALA A 34 -4.45 -6.64 1.53
CA ALA A 34 -4.67 -7.75 0.63
C ALA A 34 -3.61 -8.87 0.74
N GLY A 35 -2.63 -8.73 1.64
CA GLY A 35 -1.63 -9.77 1.92
C GLY A 35 -0.33 -9.65 1.14
N PHE A 36 -0.16 -8.64 0.29
CA PHE A 36 1.09 -8.44 -0.45
C PHE A 36 2.24 -8.03 0.48
N THR A 37 3.42 -8.59 0.23
CA THR A 37 4.66 -8.25 0.91
C THR A 37 5.19 -6.89 0.46
N ASN A 38 6.05 -6.26 1.27
CA ASN A 38 6.63 -4.95 0.92
C ASN A 38 7.39 -4.96 -0.41
N THR A 39 8.01 -6.09 -0.78
CA THR A 39 8.70 -6.27 -2.07
C THR A 39 7.73 -6.34 -3.24
N GLU A 40 6.64 -7.10 -3.11
CA GLU A 40 5.62 -7.17 -4.18
C GLU A 40 4.91 -5.83 -4.37
N ILE A 41 4.62 -5.13 -3.27
CA ILE A 41 4.06 -3.77 -3.32
C ILE A 41 5.04 -2.82 -4.00
N ALA A 42 6.33 -2.95 -3.73
CA ALA A 42 7.37 -2.13 -4.37
C ALA A 42 7.41 -2.36 -5.89
N ASP A 43 7.30 -3.61 -6.33
CA ASP A 43 7.24 -3.97 -7.74
C ASP A 43 5.97 -3.42 -8.40
N LEU A 44 4.80 -3.57 -7.77
CA LEU A 44 3.51 -3.07 -8.28
C LEU A 44 3.45 -1.55 -8.37
N LEU A 45 4.05 -0.85 -7.39
CA LEU A 45 4.04 0.62 -7.31
C LEU A 45 5.28 1.27 -7.93
N GLN A 46 6.18 0.48 -8.52
CA GLN A 46 7.44 0.94 -9.12
C GLN A 46 8.25 1.82 -8.15
N THR A 47 8.51 1.29 -6.96
CA THR A 47 9.27 1.95 -5.89
C THR A 47 10.18 0.96 -5.17
N THR A 48 10.64 1.27 -3.96
CA THR A 48 11.47 0.36 -3.14
C THR A 48 10.72 -0.13 -1.93
N ALA A 49 11.07 -1.33 -1.44
CA ALA A 49 10.49 -1.90 -0.22
C ALA A 49 10.69 -1.00 1.01
N ALA A 50 11.77 -0.19 1.04
CA ALA A 50 12.03 0.80 2.08
C ALA A 50 10.98 1.94 2.08
N VAL A 51 10.64 2.47 0.90
CA VAL A 51 9.59 3.49 0.75
C VAL A 51 8.23 2.95 1.16
N VAL A 52 7.92 1.70 0.81
CA VAL A 52 6.69 1.01 1.24
C VAL A 52 6.64 0.87 2.76
N ALA A 53 7.72 0.37 3.38
CA ALA A 53 7.80 0.21 4.83
C ALA A 53 7.59 1.54 5.57
N GLN A 54 8.21 2.63 5.08
CA GLN A 54 8.03 3.97 5.62
C GLN A 54 6.57 4.45 5.48
N SER A 55 5.96 4.23 4.31
CA SER A 55 4.56 4.62 4.04
C SER A 55 3.59 3.90 4.98
N LEU A 56 3.77 2.60 5.20
CA LEU A 56 2.97 1.80 6.12
C LEU A 56 3.18 2.20 7.58
N TYR A 57 4.42 2.55 7.96
CA TYR A 57 4.74 3.01 9.31
C TYR A 57 4.10 4.36 9.63
N GLN A 58 4.19 5.32 8.71
CA GLN A 58 3.48 6.60 8.80
C GLN A 58 1.95 6.40 8.83
N GLY A 59 1.46 5.43 8.06
CA GLY A 59 0.12 4.83 8.12
C GLY A 59 -0.38 4.59 9.53
N ARG A 60 0.38 3.78 10.27
CA ARG A 60 0.05 3.33 11.63
C ARG A 60 0.17 4.44 12.67
N ARG A 61 1.11 5.38 12.52
CA ARG A 61 1.33 6.48 13.50
C ARG A 61 0.27 7.59 13.44
N GLN A 62 -0.46 7.72 12.34
CA GLN A 62 -1.55 8.70 12.21
C GLN A 62 -2.92 8.15 12.64
N GLY A 63 -2.95 7.11 13.48
CA GLY A 63 -4.14 6.73 14.25
C GLY A 63 -4.64 7.87 15.16
N PRO A 64 -5.80 7.70 15.85
CA PRO A 64 -6.77 8.74 16.27
C PRO A 64 -6.27 9.91 17.14
N ARG A 65 -4.98 9.97 17.48
CA ARG A 65 -4.36 10.99 18.32
C ARG A 65 -4.24 12.37 17.66
N GLN A 66 -4.23 12.46 16.32
CA GLN A 66 -4.02 13.74 15.62
C GLN A 66 -5.31 14.48 15.22
N ARG A 67 -6.50 13.89 15.43
CA ARG A 67 -7.79 14.59 15.27
C ARG A 67 -8.21 15.40 16.52
N ARG A 68 -7.48 15.30 17.63
CA ARG A 68 -7.86 15.91 18.93
C ARG A 68 -7.22 17.28 19.22
N THR A 69 -6.36 17.81 18.36
CA THR A 69 -5.65 19.08 18.62
C THR A 69 -5.97 20.20 17.64
N ARG A 70 -7.10 20.09 16.93
CA ARG A 70 -7.73 21.21 16.20
C ARG A 70 -9.20 21.25 16.56
N GLY A 71 -9.47 21.73 17.77
CA GLY A 71 -10.78 22.00 18.35
C GLY A 71 -10.58 22.99 19.48
#